data_AF-A0A928LDG3-F1
#
_entry.id   AF-A0A928LDG3-F1
#
_cell.length_a   1.000
_cell.length_b   1.000
_cell.length_c   1.000
_cell.angle_alpha   90.00
_cell.angle_beta   90.00
_cell.angle_gamma   90.00
#
_symmetry.space_group_name_H-M   'P 1'
#
loop_
_entity.id
_entity.type
_entity.pdbx_description
1 polymer ?
#
loop_
_entity_poly.entity_id
_entity_poly.type
_entity_poly.pdbx_seq_one_letter_code
_entity_poly.pdbx_strand_id
1 'polypeptide(L)'
;MYNDFTPRRPLSQSQEELYSKLIGEVSNSHFRAVSFKMTDTLVLLPFSGIADICALMEKDFRELCPDEKRSFTELRSAAQEAALKKMNVMCRVTVKLIYSIIEKLGKVSPEASQKLMELECSLAEKYSFPRECGKALFREAKKSRKRVVITADSPYPEETVKRILEKCGYSSYDELVPVSKIKGCTAESYFSEVLSKSGVPADKLIHIGGDVAFDIELPICKGAKALLLSPPYELMDKSGRVRGYAEDKKLFDYDNPDFLQLRCCFGLYAAYGFDTPLKKLPMSDFCEDEYLLGFLVLGTLSLSTDSSPLTAKQSEILSALENNPRIIEGKNDFTAMFSAHFGGCEFPAKAEGCRLPLEFIENCCASSDRAFLSDGLSDSFMKKWAKSVKEPEIVRYKPQKDKNGRLSKLADKMFPPGSQVRTIVDDILSKGRK
;
A
#
# COMPACT_ATOMS: atom_id res chain seq x y z
N MET A 1 -21.88 -6.33 2.15
CA MET A 1 -20.89 -6.67 3.18
C MET A 1 -19.67 -7.24 2.49
N TYR A 2 -18.48 -6.75 2.83
CA TYR A 2 -17.21 -7.36 2.41
C TYR A 2 -17.13 -8.78 3.01
N ASN A 3 -16.62 -9.77 2.25
CA ASN A 3 -16.42 -11.12 2.76
C ASN A 3 -15.32 -11.07 3.82
N ASP A 4 -15.67 -11.36 5.09
CA ASP A 4 -14.75 -11.25 6.23
C ASP A 4 -13.66 -12.33 6.16
N PHE A 5 -12.56 -12.04 5.45
CA PHE A 5 -11.30 -12.75 5.66
C PHE A 5 -10.75 -12.37 7.04
N THR A 6 -10.48 -13.38 7.88
CA THR A 6 -9.81 -13.20 9.16
C THR A 6 -8.48 -13.96 9.12
N PRO A 7 -7.33 -13.29 9.28
CA PRO A 7 -6.03 -13.96 9.24
C PRO A 7 -5.86 -14.88 10.45
N ARG A 8 -5.22 -16.04 10.24
CA ARG A 8 -4.82 -16.96 11.31
C ARG A 8 -3.51 -16.53 11.97
N ARG A 9 -2.70 -15.72 11.27
CA ARG A 9 -1.51 -15.08 11.84
C ARG A 9 -1.86 -14.17 13.03
N PRO A 10 -1.24 -14.37 14.20
CA PRO A 10 -1.38 -13.45 15.33
C PRO A 10 -0.59 -12.16 15.10
N LEU A 11 -0.93 -11.11 15.84
CA LEU A 11 -0.08 -9.92 15.93
C LEU A 11 1.21 -10.26 16.69
N SER A 12 2.33 -9.68 16.27
CA SER A 12 3.54 -9.70 17.11
C SER A 12 3.33 -8.85 18.37
N GLN A 13 4.13 -9.10 19.42
CA GLN A 13 4.08 -8.30 20.65
C GLN A 13 4.17 -6.78 20.36
N SER A 14 5.06 -6.38 19.43
CA SER A 14 5.21 -4.96 19.06
C SER A 14 3.97 -4.38 18.39
N GLN A 15 3.24 -5.18 17.62
CA GLN A 15 1.98 -4.79 17.00
C GLN A 15 0.86 -4.71 18.04
N GLU A 16 0.79 -5.64 19.00
CA GLU A 16 -0.18 -5.61 20.10
C GLU A 16 -0.01 -4.37 21.00
N GLU A 17 1.23 -4.04 21.35
CA GLU A 17 1.57 -2.84 22.12
C GLU A 17 1.17 -1.55 21.38
N LEU A 18 1.49 -1.48 20.07
CA LEU A 18 1.10 -0.35 19.23
C LEU A 18 -0.42 -0.24 19.12
N TYR A 19 -1.11 -1.33 18.83
CA TYR A 19 -2.56 -1.41 18.72
C TYR A 19 -3.22 -0.89 20.00
N SER A 20 -2.78 -1.40 21.16
CA SER A 20 -3.29 -0.99 22.47
C SER A 20 -3.07 0.50 22.73
N LYS A 21 -1.91 1.03 22.36
CA LYS A 21 -1.61 2.46 22.47
C LYS A 21 -2.54 3.31 21.59
N LEU A 22 -2.76 2.91 20.33
CA LEU A 22 -3.63 3.64 19.41
C LEU A 22 -5.09 3.65 19.92
N ILE A 23 -5.60 2.49 20.39
CA ILE A 23 -6.92 2.38 21.01
C ILE A 23 -7.01 3.24 22.28
N GLY A 24 -5.97 3.27 23.12
CA GLY A 24 -5.91 4.11 24.31
C GLY A 24 -6.00 5.60 24.00
N GLU A 25 -5.30 6.07 22.98
CA GLU A 25 -5.36 7.48 22.53
C GLU A 25 -6.75 7.82 21.96
N VAL A 26 -7.31 6.93 21.12
CA VAL A 26 -8.65 7.12 20.53
C VAL A 26 -9.76 7.06 21.57
N SER A 27 -9.62 6.32 22.66
CA SER A 27 -10.62 6.27 23.75
C SER A 27 -10.46 7.39 24.79
N ASN A 28 -9.33 8.11 24.79
CA ASN A 28 -9.05 9.17 25.76
C ASN A 28 -10.14 10.26 25.75
N SER A 29 -10.80 10.46 26.89
CA SER A 29 -11.96 11.36 27.07
C SER A 29 -11.64 12.85 26.88
N HIS A 30 -10.35 13.21 26.87
CA HIS A 30 -9.90 14.56 26.52
C HIS A 30 -10.33 14.95 25.11
N PHE A 31 -10.23 14.04 24.14
CA PHE A 31 -10.54 14.32 22.75
C PHE A 31 -12.03 14.08 22.46
N ARG A 32 -12.62 14.99 21.69
CA ARG A 32 -14.07 15.00 21.39
C ARG A 32 -14.38 14.66 19.94
N ALA A 33 -13.38 14.80 19.07
CA ALA A 33 -13.47 14.39 17.67
C ALA A 33 -12.23 13.62 17.23
N VAL A 34 -12.40 12.75 16.25
CA VAL A 34 -11.32 12.04 15.56
C VAL A 34 -11.49 12.26 14.07
N SER A 35 -10.42 12.65 13.39
CA SER A 35 -10.36 12.73 11.94
C SER A 35 -9.46 11.63 11.39
N PHE A 36 -9.89 11.01 10.30
CA PHE A 36 -9.18 9.92 9.64
C PHE A 36 -8.90 10.28 8.18
N LYS A 37 -7.67 10.05 7.73
CA LYS A 37 -7.39 9.86 6.32
C LYS A 37 -8.12 8.60 5.82
N MET A 38 -8.60 8.63 4.57
CA MET A 38 -9.28 7.48 3.98
C MET A 38 -8.28 6.46 3.43
N THR A 39 -7.51 6.86 2.41
CA THR A 39 -6.62 5.95 1.67
C THR A 39 -5.46 5.49 2.54
N ASP A 40 -5.15 4.20 2.48
CA ASP A 40 -4.10 3.52 3.26
C ASP A 40 -4.30 3.54 4.78
N THR A 41 -5.32 4.21 5.30
CA THR A 41 -5.60 4.38 6.74
C THR A 41 -6.88 3.67 7.14
N LEU A 42 -7.98 3.91 6.42
CA LEU A 42 -9.26 3.22 6.62
C LEU A 42 -9.55 2.21 5.51
N VAL A 43 -9.16 2.53 4.28
CA VAL A 43 -9.47 1.74 3.08
C VAL A 43 -8.18 1.37 2.38
N LEU A 44 -8.07 0.10 2.01
CA LEU A 44 -6.98 -0.47 1.22
C LEU A 44 -7.51 -0.96 -0.13
N LEU A 45 -6.58 -1.11 -1.05
CA LEU A 45 -6.75 -1.82 -2.31
C LEU A 45 -5.79 -3.02 -2.34
N PRO A 46 -6.14 -4.13 -3.00
CA PRO A 46 -5.32 -5.35 -3.02
C PRO A 46 -4.23 -5.26 -4.09
N PHE A 47 -3.76 -4.04 -4.38
CA PHE A 47 -2.93 -3.69 -5.52
C PHE A 47 -1.65 -2.99 -5.07
N SER A 48 -0.62 -3.08 -5.90
CA SER A 48 0.64 -2.35 -5.71
C SER A 48 0.52 -0.88 -6.11
N GLY A 49 -0.46 -0.54 -6.96
CA GLY A 49 -0.78 0.83 -7.32
C GLY A 49 -1.93 0.94 -8.32
N ILE A 50 -2.20 2.17 -8.74
CA ILE A 50 -3.31 2.48 -9.66
C ILE A 50 -3.18 1.76 -11.02
N ALA A 51 -1.95 1.50 -11.47
CA ALA A 51 -1.68 0.78 -12.72
C ALA A 51 -2.29 -0.63 -12.74
N ASP A 52 -2.46 -1.27 -11.58
CA ASP A 52 -3.04 -2.61 -11.49
C ASP A 52 -4.55 -2.58 -11.73
N ILE A 53 -5.26 -1.54 -11.26
CA ILE A 53 -6.67 -1.32 -11.62
C ILE A 53 -6.78 -1.09 -13.13
N CYS A 54 -5.89 -0.28 -13.70
CA CYS A 54 -5.87 -0.01 -15.13
C CYS A 54 -5.63 -1.29 -15.95
N ALA A 55 -4.72 -2.16 -15.51
CA ALA A 55 -4.46 -3.43 -16.19
C ALA A 55 -5.70 -4.33 -16.27
N LEU A 56 -6.58 -4.30 -15.26
CA LEU A 56 -7.86 -5.02 -15.27
C LEU A 56 -8.88 -4.46 -16.28
N MET A 57 -8.67 -3.25 -16.78
CA MET A 57 -9.55 -2.58 -17.74
C MET A 57 -9.08 -2.74 -19.20
N GLU A 58 -7.93 -3.37 -19.44
CA GLU A 58 -7.31 -3.41 -20.77
C GLU A 58 -8.22 -4.08 -21.80
N LYS A 59 -8.94 -5.15 -21.43
CA LYS A 59 -9.89 -5.83 -22.32
C LYS A 59 -11.02 -4.89 -22.75
N ASP A 60 -11.74 -4.29 -21.79
CA ASP A 60 -12.82 -3.35 -22.06
C ASP A 60 -12.32 -2.14 -22.88
N PHE A 61 -11.11 -1.67 -22.59
CA PHE A 61 -10.48 -0.60 -23.35
C PHE A 61 -10.23 -0.98 -24.81
N ARG A 62 -9.73 -2.18 -25.11
CA ARG A 62 -9.52 -2.64 -26.48
C ARG A 62 -10.82 -2.80 -27.26
N GLU A 63 -11.88 -3.24 -26.59
CA GLU A 63 -13.22 -3.36 -27.20
C GLU A 63 -13.80 -1.97 -27.51
N LEU A 64 -13.64 -1.00 -26.62
CA LEU A 64 -14.18 0.36 -26.77
C LEU A 64 -13.32 1.26 -27.66
N CYS A 65 -12.02 1.01 -27.77
CA CYS A 65 -11.05 1.88 -28.44
C CYS A 65 -10.06 1.07 -29.32
N PRO A 66 -10.56 0.33 -30.34
CA PRO A 66 -9.73 -0.58 -31.14
C PRO A 66 -8.62 0.11 -31.94
N ASP A 67 -8.77 1.40 -32.25
CA ASP A 67 -7.81 2.18 -33.05
C ASP A 67 -6.69 2.83 -32.23
N GLU A 68 -6.76 2.79 -30.89
CA GLU A 68 -5.72 3.30 -30.00
C GLU A 68 -4.61 2.27 -29.84
N LYS A 69 -3.37 2.71 -30.09
CA LYS A 69 -2.21 1.80 -30.12
C LYS A 69 -1.61 1.58 -28.75
N ARG A 70 -1.63 2.61 -27.89
CA ARG A 70 -1.15 2.49 -26.50
C ARG A 70 -2.06 1.56 -25.69
N SER A 71 -1.52 0.98 -24.64
CA SER A 71 -2.32 0.35 -23.59
C SER A 71 -3.13 1.38 -22.80
N PHE A 72 -4.18 0.90 -22.12
CA PHE A 72 -4.95 1.75 -21.23
C PHE A 72 -4.07 2.29 -20.11
N THR A 73 -3.22 1.45 -19.52
CA THR A 73 -2.29 1.84 -18.43
C THR A 73 -1.36 2.98 -18.85
N GLU A 74 -0.75 2.90 -20.04
CA GLU A 74 0.11 3.98 -20.57
C GLU A 74 -0.67 5.28 -20.77
N LEU A 75 -1.85 5.20 -21.42
CA LEU A 75 -2.67 6.37 -21.72
C LEU A 75 -3.19 7.04 -20.44
N ARG A 76 -3.66 6.23 -19.49
CA ARG A 76 -4.21 6.67 -18.20
C ARG A 76 -3.13 7.28 -17.30
N SER A 77 -1.91 6.74 -17.33
CA SER A 77 -0.76 7.31 -16.60
C SER A 77 -0.32 8.64 -17.20
N ALA A 78 -0.20 8.72 -18.53
CA ALA A 78 0.13 9.97 -19.22
C ALA A 78 -0.92 11.07 -18.96
N ALA A 79 -2.20 10.70 -18.97
CA ALA A 79 -3.28 11.64 -18.66
C ALA A 79 -3.25 12.12 -17.21
N GLN A 80 -2.92 11.25 -16.25
CA GLN A 80 -2.76 11.64 -14.85
C GLN A 80 -1.57 12.58 -14.64
N GLU A 81 -0.44 12.33 -15.29
CA GLU A 81 0.72 13.22 -15.24
C GLU A 81 0.39 14.60 -15.83
N ALA A 82 -0.31 14.62 -16.98
CA ALA A 82 -0.78 15.87 -17.58
C ALA A 82 -1.79 16.60 -16.69
N ALA A 83 -2.69 15.88 -16.01
CA ALA A 83 -3.62 16.47 -15.05
C ALA A 83 -2.87 17.09 -13.87
N LEU A 84 -1.87 16.40 -13.32
CA LEU A 84 -1.03 16.90 -12.23
C LEU A 84 -0.28 18.16 -12.66
N LYS A 85 0.38 18.15 -13.82
CA LYS A 85 1.07 19.32 -14.39
C LYS A 85 0.14 20.51 -14.55
N LYS A 86 -1.10 20.27 -14.99
CA LYS A 86 -2.11 21.32 -15.17
C LYS A 86 -2.61 21.90 -13.83
N MET A 87 -2.80 21.06 -12.82
CA MET A 87 -3.36 21.48 -11.53
C MET A 87 -2.30 21.97 -10.54
N ASN A 88 -1.03 21.61 -10.75
CA ASN A 88 0.13 21.90 -9.91
C ASN A 88 0.02 21.41 -8.46
N VAL A 89 -1.06 20.69 -8.12
CA VAL A 89 -1.35 20.17 -6.78
C VAL A 89 -2.16 18.88 -6.93
N MET A 90 -1.64 17.78 -6.39
CA MET A 90 -2.25 16.44 -6.53
C MET A 90 -3.69 16.37 -6.03
N CYS A 91 -4.00 17.03 -4.90
CA CYS A 91 -5.36 16.97 -4.33
C CYS A 91 -6.45 17.44 -5.29
N ARG A 92 -6.13 18.27 -6.29
CA ARG A 92 -7.13 18.82 -7.23
C ARG A 92 -7.29 17.97 -8.50
N VAL A 93 -6.50 16.91 -8.63
CA VAL A 93 -6.63 15.97 -9.75
C VAL A 93 -7.87 15.12 -9.50
N THR A 94 -8.82 15.16 -10.43
CA THR A 94 -10.05 14.35 -10.38
C THR A 94 -10.05 13.34 -11.52
N VAL A 95 -10.74 12.22 -11.34
CA VAL A 95 -10.90 11.21 -12.39
C VAL A 95 -11.54 11.83 -13.64
N LYS A 96 -12.53 12.71 -13.47
CA LYS A 96 -13.16 13.44 -14.58
C LYS A 96 -12.16 14.29 -15.37
N LEU A 97 -11.24 14.98 -14.69
CA LEU A 97 -10.18 15.73 -15.37
C LEU A 97 -9.26 14.80 -16.15
N ILE A 98 -8.88 13.67 -15.55
CA ILE A 98 -8.01 12.68 -16.19
C ILE A 98 -8.67 12.15 -17.47
N TYR A 99 -9.94 11.75 -17.42
CA TYR A 99 -10.66 11.25 -18.57
C TYR A 99 -10.87 12.30 -19.67
N SER A 100 -11.10 13.57 -19.28
CA SER A 100 -11.13 14.68 -20.26
C SER A 100 -9.79 14.91 -20.98
N ILE A 101 -8.68 14.45 -20.38
CA ILE A 101 -7.36 14.48 -21.00
C ILE A 101 -7.12 13.21 -21.83
N ILE A 102 -7.60 12.04 -21.39
CA ILE A 102 -7.58 10.80 -22.18
C ILE A 102 -8.24 11.01 -23.55
N GLU A 103 -9.41 11.64 -23.58
CA GLU A 103 -10.14 12.00 -24.81
C GLU A 103 -9.30 12.86 -25.78
N LYS A 104 -8.40 13.69 -25.25
CA LYS A 104 -7.56 14.59 -26.05
C LYS A 104 -6.23 13.96 -26.46
N LEU A 105 -5.67 13.11 -25.60
CA LEU A 105 -4.38 12.46 -25.83
C LEU A 105 -4.51 11.25 -26.73
N GLY A 106 -5.64 10.55 -26.70
CA GLY A 106 -5.86 9.30 -27.41
C GLY A 106 -7.04 9.34 -28.36
N LYS A 107 -7.17 8.27 -29.13
CA LYS A 107 -8.32 8.05 -30.02
C LYS A 107 -9.49 7.45 -29.24
N VAL A 108 -9.97 8.19 -28.23
CA VAL A 108 -11.03 7.74 -27.32
C VAL A 108 -12.22 8.67 -27.48
N SER A 109 -13.38 8.13 -27.88
CA SER A 109 -14.60 8.93 -28.01
C SER A 109 -15.13 9.37 -26.64
N PRO A 110 -15.93 10.45 -26.56
CA PRO A 110 -16.56 10.86 -25.30
C PRO A 110 -17.38 9.74 -24.64
N GLU A 111 -18.08 8.93 -25.43
CA GLU A 111 -18.88 7.80 -24.93
C GLU A 111 -17.99 6.69 -24.38
N ALA A 112 -16.90 6.34 -25.07
CA ALA A 112 -15.93 5.36 -24.59
C ALA A 112 -15.23 5.85 -23.30
N SER A 113 -14.82 7.12 -23.27
CA SER A 113 -14.24 7.77 -22.09
C SER A 113 -15.15 7.68 -20.87
N GLN A 114 -16.45 8.01 -21.03
CA GLN A 114 -17.42 7.92 -19.95
C GLN A 114 -17.59 6.49 -19.43
N LYS A 115 -17.74 5.49 -20.33
CA LYS A 115 -17.84 4.07 -19.95
C LYS A 115 -16.62 3.59 -19.19
N LEU A 116 -15.43 3.95 -19.66
CA LEU A 116 -14.17 3.58 -19.00
C LEU A 116 -14.05 4.25 -17.62
N MET A 117 -14.49 5.50 -17.46
CA MET A 117 -14.48 6.20 -16.17
C MET A 117 -15.41 5.52 -15.15
N GLU A 118 -16.61 5.14 -15.59
CA GLU A 118 -17.58 4.40 -14.79
C GLU A 118 -17.03 3.03 -14.39
N LEU A 119 -16.36 2.33 -15.31
CA LEU A 119 -15.68 1.07 -15.04
C LEU A 119 -14.56 1.24 -14.00
N GLU A 120 -13.68 2.24 -14.13
CA GLU A 120 -12.62 2.50 -13.14
C GLU A 120 -13.21 2.75 -11.74
N CYS A 121 -14.28 3.55 -11.65
CA CYS A 121 -14.98 3.80 -10.38
C CYS A 121 -15.60 2.52 -9.81
N SER A 122 -16.24 1.71 -10.64
CA SER A 122 -16.82 0.42 -10.26
C SER A 122 -15.76 -0.57 -9.75
N LEU A 123 -14.60 -0.65 -10.40
CA LEU A 123 -13.49 -1.49 -9.97
C LEU A 123 -12.88 -0.97 -8.65
N ALA A 124 -12.71 0.33 -8.50
CA ALA A 124 -12.26 0.93 -7.24
C ALA A 124 -13.22 0.57 -6.09
N GLU A 125 -14.53 0.63 -6.31
CA GLU A 125 -15.55 0.18 -5.36
C GLU A 125 -15.46 -1.33 -5.08
N LYS A 126 -15.36 -2.15 -6.13
CA LYS A 126 -15.29 -3.61 -6.05
C LYS A 126 -14.09 -4.10 -5.26
N TYR A 127 -12.92 -3.49 -5.45
CA TYR A 127 -11.68 -3.95 -4.83
C TYR A 127 -11.32 -3.24 -3.53
N SER A 128 -11.93 -2.09 -3.21
CA SER A 128 -11.72 -1.45 -1.91
C SER A 128 -12.18 -2.33 -0.76
N PHE A 129 -11.36 -2.43 0.29
CA PHE A 129 -11.67 -3.17 1.51
C PHE A 129 -11.13 -2.45 2.76
N PRO A 130 -11.67 -2.74 3.95
CA PRO A 130 -11.23 -2.05 5.16
C PRO A 130 -9.81 -2.45 5.59
N ARG A 131 -9.03 -1.48 6.06
CA ARG A 131 -7.87 -1.72 6.94
C ARG A 131 -8.41 -2.06 8.32
N GLU A 132 -8.15 -3.25 8.84
CA GLU A 132 -8.78 -3.73 10.09
C GLU A 132 -8.28 -2.95 11.31
N CYS A 133 -6.99 -2.58 11.37
CA CYS A 133 -6.48 -1.66 12.39
C CYS A 133 -7.20 -0.30 12.34
N GLY A 134 -7.36 0.28 11.14
CA GLY A 134 -8.10 1.53 10.95
C GLY A 134 -9.57 1.41 11.37
N LYS A 135 -10.22 0.29 11.02
CA LYS A 135 -11.60 -0.02 11.38
C LYS A 135 -11.81 -0.20 12.87
N ALA A 136 -10.84 -0.80 13.57
CA ALA A 136 -10.86 -0.88 15.03
C ALA A 136 -10.81 0.51 15.67
N LEU A 137 -9.95 1.40 15.19
CA LEU A 137 -9.86 2.79 15.67
C LEU A 137 -11.15 3.57 15.37
N PHE A 138 -11.71 3.41 14.18
CA PHE A 138 -13.01 4.01 13.84
C PHE A 138 -14.12 3.55 14.79
N ARG A 139 -14.23 2.23 15.03
CA ARG A 139 -15.21 1.65 15.95
C ARG A 139 -15.03 2.17 17.37
N GLU A 140 -13.79 2.27 17.85
CA GLU A 140 -13.51 2.81 19.19
C GLU A 140 -13.90 4.30 19.29
N ALA A 141 -13.63 5.10 18.25
CA ALA A 141 -14.06 6.50 18.22
C ALA A 141 -15.60 6.63 18.33
N LYS A 142 -16.35 5.82 17.57
CA LYS A 142 -17.83 5.80 17.64
C LYS A 142 -18.33 5.29 18.99
N LYS A 143 -17.76 4.22 19.53
CA LYS A 143 -18.08 3.67 20.86
C LYS A 143 -17.85 4.71 21.96
N SER A 144 -16.77 5.48 21.85
CA SER A 144 -16.44 6.62 22.72
C SER A 144 -17.29 7.87 22.45
N ARG A 145 -18.33 7.79 21.60
CA ARG A 145 -19.26 8.87 21.22
C ARG A 145 -18.55 10.13 20.71
N LYS A 146 -17.43 9.95 20.01
CA LYS A 146 -16.68 11.05 19.39
C LYS A 146 -17.27 11.35 18.02
N ARG A 147 -17.19 12.63 17.63
CA ARG A 147 -17.47 13.04 16.25
C ARG A 147 -16.35 12.52 15.34
N VAL A 148 -16.71 11.88 14.23
CA VAL A 148 -15.78 11.29 13.28
C VAL A 148 -15.83 12.03 11.95
N VAL A 149 -14.69 12.56 11.54
CA VAL A 149 -14.49 13.20 10.24
C VAL A 149 -13.63 12.29 9.37
N ILE A 150 -14.01 12.06 8.11
CA ILE A 150 -13.17 11.34 7.15
C ILE A 150 -12.69 12.31 6.08
N THR A 151 -11.39 12.32 5.80
CA THR A 151 -10.83 13.05 4.66
C THR A 151 -10.61 12.10 3.49
N ALA A 152 -11.28 12.36 2.38
CA ALA A 152 -11.19 11.54 1.17
C ALA A 152 -10.13 12.13 0.22
N ASP A 153 -8.92 11.59 0.31
CA ASP A 153 -7.77 11.89 -0.54
C ASP A 153 -7.78 11.03 -1.82
N SER A 154 -8.89 11.10 -2.55
CA SER A 154 -9.14 10.27 -3.73
C SER A 154 -9.50 11.12 -4.96
N PRO A 155 -9.09 10.70 -6.18
CA PRO A 155 -9.53 11.35 -7.41
C PRO A 155 -10.99 11.03 -7.77
N TYR A 156 -11.63 10.07 -7.09
CA TYR A 156 -12.97 9.59 -7.45
C TYR A 156 -14.09 10.56 -7.04
N PRO A 157 -15.26 10.50 -7.69
CA PRO A 157 -16.43 11.28 -7.31
C PRO A 157 -16.88 10.95 -5.89
N GLU A 158 -17.49 11.93 -5.21
CA GLU A 158 -17.93 11.78 -3.82
C GLU A 158 -18.89 10.59 -3.62
N GLU A 159 -19.75 10.30 -4.60
CA GLU A 159 -20.68 9.17 -4.49
C GLU A 159 -19.97 7.82 -4.56
N THR A 160 -18.91 7.69 -5.35
CA THR A 160 -18.04 6.51 -5.34
C THR A 160 -17.34 6.36 -3.99
N VAL A 161 -16.81 7.46 -3.45
CA VAL A 161 -16.20 7.48 -2.12
C VAL A 161 -17.18 7.02 -1.03
N LYS A 162 -18.42 7.52 -1.04
CA LYS A 162 -19.46 7.12 -0.08
C LYS A 162 -19.78 5.63 -0.17
N ARG A 163 -19.93 5.08 -1.39
CA ARG A 163 -20.16 3.64 -1.60
C ARG A 163 -19.00 2.79 -1.09
N ILE A 164 -17.76 3.24 -1.30
CA ILE A 164 -16.57 2.58 -0.73
C ILE A 164 -16.63 2.57 0.80
N LEU A 165 -16.89 3.72 1.42
CA LEU A 165 -16.97 3.84 2.87
C LEU A 165 -18.08 2.97 3.47
N GLU A 166 -19.26 2.96 2.85
CA GLU A 166 -20.37 2.09 3.25
C GLU A 166 -19.99 0.61 3.16
N LYS A 167 -19.44 0.18 2.02
CA LYS A 167 -18.99 -1.20 1.81
C LYS A 167 -17.97 -1.65 2.85
N CYS A 168 -17.05 -0.75 3.23
CA CYS A 168 -16.00 -1.03 4.21
C CYS A 168 -16.49 -0.92 5.67
N GLY A 169 -17.76 -0.54 5.91
CA GLY A 169 -18.36 -0.48 7.25
C GLY A 169 -18.17 0.85 7.98
N TYR A 170 -17.97 1.94 7.24
CA TYR A 170 -17.74 3.29 7.78
C TYR A 170 -18.96 4.21 7.69
N SER A 171 -20.15 3.71 7.33
CA SER A 171 -21.36 4.53 7.09
C SER A 171 -21.81 5.43 8.26
N SER A 172 -21.30 5.21 9.47
CA SER A 172 -21.61 6.01 10.66
C SER A 172 -20.64 7.17 10.92
N TYR A 173 -19.81 7.57 9.96
CA TYR A 173 -19.04 8.82 10.07
C TYR A 173 -19.97 10.04 10.14
N ASP A 174 -19.53 11.13 10.78
CA ASP A 174 -20.36 12.32 10.99
C ASP A 174 -20.14 13.37 9.89
N GLU A 175 -18.92 13.49 9.35
CA GLU A 175 -18.59 14.40 8.26
C GLU A 175 -17.61 13.78 7.27
N LEU A 176 -17.72 14.20 6.01
CA LEU A 176 -16.80 13.85 4.93
C LEU A 176 -16.17 15.14 4.38
N VAL A 177 -14.85 15.13 4.21
CA VAL A 177 -14.07 16.21 3.58
C VAL A 177 -13.45 15.67 2.28
N PRO A 178 -14.08 15.90 1.11
CA PRO A 178 -13.48 15.56 -0.17
C PRO A 178 -12.35 16.54 -0.48
N VAL A 179 -11.10 16.08 -0.40
CA VAL A 179 -9.92 16.98 -0.51
C VAL A 179 -9.88 17.66 -1.88
N SER A 180 -10.37 16.99 -2.93
CA SER A 180 -10.48 17.53 -4.30
C SER A 180 -11.46 18.68 -4.46
N LYS A 181 -12.39 18.88 -3.52
CA LYS A 181 -13.33 20.00 -3.53
C LYS A 181 -12.82 21.24 -2.79
N ILE A 182 -11.68 21.15 -2.11
CA ILE A 182 -11.10 22.29 -1.38
C ILE A 182 -10.55 23.30 -2.38
N LYS A 183 -11.27 24.42 -2.57
CA LYS A 183 -10.84 25.51 -3.45
C LYS A 183 -9.51 26.06 -2.94
N GLY A 184 -8.51 26.11 -3.82
CA GLY A 184 -7.22 26.62 -3.40
C GLY A 184 -6.44 25.67 -2.50
N CYS A 185 -6.81 24.38 -2.41
CA CYS A 185 -6.19 23.34 -1.58
C CYS A 185 -4.68 23.56 -1.36
N THR A 186 -4.33 23.93 -0.12
CA THR A 186 -3.02 23.95 0.52
C THR A 186 -3.08 23.09 1.79
N ALA A 187 -1.93 22.79 2.40
CA ALA A 187 -1.87 22.16 3.73
C ALA A 187 -2.78 22.89 4.74
N GLU A 188 -2.69 24.23 4.77
CA GLU A 188 -3.47 25.03 5.70
C GLU A 188 -4.97 24.98 5.43
N SER A 189 -5.41 25.11 4.18
CA SER A 189 -6.84 25.04 3.86
C SER A 189 -7.41 23.63 4.09
N TYR A 190 -6.60 22.59 3.85
CA TYR A 190 -6.96 21.20 4.13
C TYR A 190 -7.27 21.01 5.62
N PHE A 191 -6.33 21.35 6.49
CA PHE A 191 -6.53 21.14 7.92
C PHE A 191 -7.58 22.07 8.51
N SER A 192 -7.72 23.29 7.98
CA SER A 192 -8.77 24.23 8.39
C SER A 192 -10.17 23.66 8.12
N GLU A 193 -10.37 23.00 6.97
CA GLU A 193 -11.64 22.33 6.65
C GLU A 193 -11.90 21.16 7.60
N VAL A 194 -10.88 20.33 7.89
CA VAL A 194 -10.97 19.22 8.85
C VAL A 194 -11.36 19.73 10.24
N LEU A 195 -10.69 20.78 10.73
CA LEU A 195 -10.96 21.35 12.04
C LEU A 195 -12.38 21.93 12.11
N SER A 196 -12.80 22.66 11.07
CA SER A 196 -14.16 23.20 10.95
C SER A 196 -15.21 22.08 11.03
N LYS A 197 -15.06 21.02 10.24
CA LYS A 197 -15.96 19.86 10.22
C LYS A 197 -15.95 19.05 11.52
N SER A 198 -14.84 19.08 12.25
CA SER A 198 -14.75 18.42 13.56
C SER A 198 -15.59 19.12 14.63
N GLY A 199 -15.94 20.39 14.46
CA GLY A 199 -16.76 21.15 15.40
C GLY A 199 -16.14 21.33 16.79
N VAL A 200 -14.83 21.13 16.94
CA VAL A 200 -14.09 21.21 18.21
C VAL A 200 -12.82 22.03 18.03
N PRO A 201 -12.27 22.63 19.11
CA PRO A 201 -10.94 23.25 19.04
C PRO A 201 -9.86 22.21 18.79
N ALA A 202 -8.72 22.64 18.23
CA ALA A 202 -7.68 21.74 17.75
C ALA A 202 -7.13 20.82 18.85
N ASP A 203 -6.99 21.31 20.08
CA ASP A 203 -6.51 20.53 21.23
C ASP A 203 -7.46 19.36 21.60
N LYS A 204 -8.70 19.39 21.12
CA LYS A 204 -9.72 18.33 21.32
C LYS A 204 -9.85 17.40 20.12
N LEU A 205 -9.05 17.59 19.08
CA LEU A 205 -9.03 16.77 17.86
C LEU A 205 -7.82 15.83 17.85
N ILE A 206 -8.07 14.56 17.52
CA ILE A 206 -7.03 13.64 17.03
C ILE A 206 -7.15 13.54 15.51
N HIS A 207 -6.04 13.64 14.79
CA HIS A 207 -5.94 13.24 13.38
C HIS A 207 -5.17 11.93 13.25
N ILE A 208 -5.64 11.01 12.41
CA ILE A 208 -5.02 9.71 12.15
C ILE A 208 -4.82 9.57 10.65
N GLY A 209 -3.57 9.37 10.24
CA GLY A 209 -3.20 9.21 8.83
C GLY A 209 -1.80 8.63 8.67
N GLY A 210 -1.34 8.59 7.41
CA GLY A 210 -0.12 7.88 7.01
C GLY A 210 1.00 8.77 6.50
N ASP A 211 0.70 10.01 6.12
CA ASP A 211 1.67 10.99 5.62
C ASP A 211 2.26 11.82 6.75
N VAL A 212 3.59 11.84 6.87
CA VAL A 212 4.26 12.55 7.97
C VAL A 212 4.04 14.05 7.89
N ALA A 213 4.11 14.66 6.71
CA ALA A 213 3.99 16.11 6.58
C ALA A 213 2.54 16.58 6.77
N PHE A 214 1.59 15.92 6.10
CA PHE A 214 0.19 16.33 6.06
C PHE A 214 -0.65 15.79 7.22
N ASP A 215 -0.39 14.56 7.67
CA ASP A 215 -1.22 13.90 8.69
C ASP A 215 -0.58 13.97 10.09
N ILE A 216 0.70 14.32 10.21
CA ILE A 216 1.41 14.39 11.51
C ILE A 216 1.89 15.80 11.84
N GLU A 217 2.84 16.33 11.07
CA GLU A 217 3.48 17.61 11.37
C GLU A 217 2.46 18.76 11.33
N LEU A 218 1.62 18.80 10.30
CA LEU A 218 0.63 19.86 10.11
C LEU A 218 -0.42 19.92 11.23
N PRO A 219 -1.13 18.83 11.60
CA PRO A 219 -2.06 18.85 12.73
C PRO A 219 -1.40 19.26 14.04
N ILE A 220 -0.20 18.75 14.33
CA ILE A 220 0.56 19.11 15.54
C ILE A 220 0.88 20.61 15.55
N CYS A 221 1.38 21.16 14.44
CA CYS A 221 1.67 22.60 14.31
C CYS A 221 0.40 23.46 14.47
N LYS A 222 -0.78 22.91 14.21
CA LYS A 222 -2.08 23.58 14.38
C LYS A 222 -2.73 23.30 15.74
N GLY A 223 -2.03 22.61 16.65
CA GLY A 223 -2.45 22.38 18.03
C GLY A 223 -3.28 21.12 18.27
N ALA A 224 -3.41 20.25 17.26
CA ALA A 224 -4.09 18.97 17.39
C ALA A 224 -3.15 17.82 17.74
N LYS A 225 -3.70 16.72 18.26
CA LYS A 225 -2.98 15.46 18.40
C LYS A 225 -2.95 14.76 17.05
N ALA A 226 -1.84 14.12 16.71
CA ALA A 226 -1.73 13.28 15.53
C ALA A 226 -1.24 11.87 15.89
N LEU A 227 -1.76 10.86 15.20
CA LEU A 227 -1.33 9.46 15.30
C LEU A 227 -0.92 8.97 13.91
N LEU A 228 0.30 8.45 13.81
CA LEU A 228 0.82 7.86 12.58
C LEU A 228 0.35 6.42 12.46
N LEU A 229 -0.43 6.15 11.41
CA LEU A 229 -0.77 4.82 10.95
C LEU A 229 -0.13 4.63 9.57
N SER A 230 1.16 4.27 9.57
CA SER A 230 1.95 4.18 8.33
C SER A 230 1.29 3.29 7.27
N PRO A 231 1.35 3.67 5.98
CA PRO A 231 0.77 2.88 4.90
C PRO A 231 1.36 1.46 4.84
N PRO A 232 0.53 0.40 4.72
CA PRO A 232 1.02 -0.98 4.72
C PRO A 232 2.05 -1.25 3.62
N TYR A 233 1.81 -0.70 2.43
CA TYR A 233 2.70 -0.89 1.29
C TYR A 233 4.08 -0.26 1.48
N GLU A 234 4.14 0.94 2.09
CA GLU A 234 5.43 1.58 2.42
C GLU A 234 6.20 0.80 3.50
N LEU A 235 5.48 0.21 4.47
CA LEU A 235 6.11 -0.65 5.48
C LEU A 235 6.67 -1.93 4.86
N MET A 236 5.90 -2.58 3.99
CA MET A 236 6.32 -3.78 3.26
C MET A 236 7.59 -3.51 2.43
N ASP A 237 7.59 -2.42 1.65
CA ASP A 237 8.73 -2.00 0.83
C ASP A 237 10.00 -1.76 1.64
N LYS A 238 9.87 -1.23 2.86
CA LYS A 238 11.01 -1.00 3.76
C LYS A 238 11.48 -2.26 4.47
N SER A 239 10.57 -3.21 4.72
CA SER A 239 10.79 -4.30 5.67
C SER A 239 11.44 -5.54 5.05
N GLY A 240 11.39 -5.70 3.73
CA GLY A 240 12.02 -6.83 3.04
C GLY A 240 12.51 -6.48 1.64
N ARG A 241 13.38 -7.33 1.10
CA ARG A 241 14.02 -7.12 -0.21
C ARG A 241 13.36 -7.91 -1.35
N VAL A 242 12.37 -8.76 -1.05
CA VAL A 242 11.74 -9.68 -2.01
C VAL A 242 11.14 -8.95 -3.21
N ARG A 243 10.40 -7.87 -2.96
CA ARG A 243 9.80 -7.05 -4.02
C ARG A 243 10.86 -6.39 -4.90
N GLY A 244 11.83 -5.73 -4.28
CA GLY A 244 12.93 -5.08 -5.02
C GLY A 244 13.74 -6.06 -5.86
N TYR A 245 13.92 -7.29 -5.38
CA TYR A 245 14.52 -8.38 -6.16
C TYR A 245 13.66 -8.77 -7.37
N ALA A 246 12.33 -8.88 -7.20
CA ALA A 246 11.43 -9.21 -8.29
C ALA A 246 11.40 -8.11 -9.37
N GLU A 247 11.38 -6.84 -8.95
CA GLU A 247 11.44 -5.67 -9.83
C GLU A 247 12.76 -5.62 -10.60
N ASP A 248 13.90 -5.84 -9.93
CA ASP A 248 15.23 -5.86 -10.57
C ASP A 248 15.35 -6.99 -11.61
N LYS A 249 14.93 -8.21 -11.25
CA LYS A 249 14.96 -9.37 -12.15
C LYS A 249 14.12 -9.20 -13.41
N LYS A 250 13.10 -8.36 -13.36
CA LYS A 250 12.14 -8.11 -14.43
C LYS A 250 12.06 -6.64 -14.78
N LEU A 251 13.17 -5.90 -14.68
CA LEU A 251 13.21 -4.44 -14.75
C LEU A 251 12.42 -3.85 -15.93
N PHE A 252 12.48 -4.46 -17.11
CA PHE A 252 11.78 -3.98 -18.31
C PHE A 252 10.36 -4.55 -18.48
N ASP A 253 10.04 -5.64 -17.78
CA ASP A 253 8.81 -6.40 -17.99
C ASP A 253 7.87 -6.35 -16.78
N TYR A 254 8.32 -5.83 -15.63
CA TYR A 254 7.55 -5.89 -14.37
C TYR A 254 6.21 -5.16 -14.45
N ASP A 255 6.10 -4.14 -15.31
CA ASP A 255 4.85 -3.41 -15.56
C ASP A 255 3.93 -4.10 -16.59
N ASN A 256 4.39 -5.16 -17.25
CA ASN A 256 3.57 -5.96 -18.17
C ASN A 256 2.36 -6.57 -17.41
N PRO A 257 1.17 -6.64 -18.03
CA PRO A 257 0.02 -7.40 -17.52
C PRO A 257 0.34 -8.82 -17.02
N ASP A 258 1.32 -9.53 -17.59
CA ASP A 258 1.77 -10.87 -17.15
C ASP A 258 2.27 -10.89 -15.69
N PHE A 259 2.69 -9.76 -15.13
CA PHE A 259 3.12 -9.66 -13.73
C PHE A 259 2.02 -9.16 -12.78
N LEU A 260 0.81 -8.89 -13.29
CA LEU A 260 -0.28 -8.32 -12.50
C LEU A 260 -0.62 -9.15 -11.27
N GLN A 261 -0.66 -10.48 -11.40
CA GLN A 261 -0.94 -11.36 -10.26
C GLN A 261 0.14 -11.26 -9.17
N LEU A 262 1.42 -11.20 -9.54
CA LEU A 262 2.51 -10.99 -8.58
C LEU A 262 2.37 -9.63 -7.88
N ARG A 263 2.06 -8.55 -8.62
CA ARG A 263 1.84 -7.22 -8.04
C ARG A 263 0.63 -7.20 -7.09
N CYS A 264 -0.44 -7.93 -7.42
CA CYS A 264 -1.57 -8.13 -6.51
C CYS A 264 -1.15 -8.90 -5.25
N CYS A 265 -0.29 -9.92 -5.38
CA CYS A 265 0.23 -10.66 -4.24
C CYS A 265 1.04 -9.76 -3.29
N PHE A 266 1.86 -8.84 -3.81
CA PHE A 266 2.56 -7.86 -2.97
C PHE A 266 1.59 -6.88 -2.29
N GLY A 267 0.52 -6.46 -2.96
CA GLY A 267 -0.55 -5.65 -2.37
C GLY A 267 -1.23 -6.37 -1.19
N LEU A 268 -1.61 -7.64 -1.38
CA LEU A 268 -2.18 -8.47 -0.32
C LEU A 268 -1.19 -8.76 0.81
N TYR A 269 0.09 -9.03 0.49
CA TYR A 269 1.14 -9.25 1.49
C TYR A 269 1.37 -8.02 2.36
N ALA A 270 1.34 -6.82 1.76
CA ALA A 270 1.40 -5.56 2.49
C ALA A 270 0.22 -5.44 3.45
N ALA A 271 -1.01 -5.65 2.98
CA ALA A 271 -2.20 -5.62 3.82
C ALA A 271 -2.16 -6.68 4.93
N TYR A 272 -1.70 -7.89 4.65
CA TYR A 272 -1.63 -8.99 5.61
C TYR A 272 -0.64 -8.76 6.75
N GLY A 273 0.61 -8.40 6.42
CA GLY A 273 1.67 -8.26 7.42
C GLY A 273 1.70 -6.91 8.13
N PHE A 274 1.22 -5.86 7.47
CA PHE A 274 1.42 -4.47 7.89
C PHE A 274 0.10 -3.71 8.11
N ASP A 275 -1.04 -4.41 8.18
CA ASP A 275 -2.33 -3.84 8.60
C ASP A 275 -2.18 -3.06 9.91
N THR A 276 -1.66 -3.71 10.95
CA THR A 276 -1.11 -3.02 12.12
C THR A 276 0.38 -2.76 11.86
N PRO A 277 0.87 -1.51 11.95
CA PRO A 277 2.24 -1.21 11.56
C PRO A 277 3.29 -2.09 12.24
N LEU A 278 4.11 -2.74 11.43
CA LEU A 278 5.25 -3.55 11.84
C LEU A 278 6.54 -2.89 11.37
N LYS A 279 7.57 -2.88 12.23
CA LYS A 279 8.86 -2.27 11.91
C LYS A 279 9.78 -3.29 11.24
N LYS A 280 10.65 -2.80 10.35
CA LYS A 280 11.75 -3.58 9.78
C LYS A 280 12.65 -4.17 10.87
N LEU A 281 13.02 -5.44 10.71
CA LEU A 281 14.09 -6.08 11.46
C LEU A 281 15.33 -6.23 10.55
N PRO A 282 16.54 -5.75 10.97
CA PRO A 282 17.70 -5.65 10.09
C PRO A 282 18.17 -6.96 9.43
N MET A 283 17.90 -8.11 10.04
CA MET A 283 18.39 -9.41 9.60
C MET A 283 17.30 -10.32 9.03
N SER A 284 16.14 -9.76 8.70
CA SER A 284 14.98 -10.47 8.18
C SER A 284 14.34 -9.72 7.00
N ASP A 285 13.88 -10.46 6.00
CA ASP A 285 13.01 -10.00 4.92
C ASP A 285 11.52 -10.21 5.23
N PHE A 286 11.21 -10.96 6.29
CA PHE A 286 9.86 -11.38 6.71
C PHE A 286 9.56 -10.98 8.15
N CYS A 287 10.27 -9.98 8.70
CA CYS A 287 10.11 -9.47 10.06
C CYS A 287 10.13 -10.55 11.15
N GLU A 288 10.98 -11.58 10.98
CA GLU A 288 11.09 -12.74 11.87
C GLU A 288 9.74 -13.43 12.12
N ASP A 289 8.92 -13.54 11.07
CA ASP A 289 7.57 -14.10 11.14
C ASP A 289 7.37 -15.20 10.10
N GLU A 290 7.17 -16.44 10.57
CA GLU A 290 7.01 -17.61 9.70
C GLU A 290 5.74 -17.52 8.83
N TYR A 291 4.69 -16.85 9.31
CA TYR A 291 3.45 -16.68 8.53
C TYR A 291 3.68 -15.75 7.35
N LEU A 292 4.45 -14.67 7.52
CA LEU A 292 4.80 -13.77 6.42
C LEU A 292 5.61 -14.49 5.33
N LEU A 293 6.54 -15.35 5.75
CA LEU A 293 7.32 -16.19 4.85
C LEU A 293 6.40 -17.13 4.07
N GLY A 294 5.51 -17.85 4.74
CA GLY A 294 4.55 -18.75 4.10
C GLY A 294 3.58 -18.06 3.16
N PHE A 295 3.03 -16.92 3.59
CA PHE A 295 2.08 -16.11 2.82
C PHE A 295 2.70 -15.66 1.50
N LEU A 296 3.91 -15.11 1.53
CA LEU A 296 4.54 -14.60 0.32
C LEU A 296 5.18 -15.71 -0.51
N VAL A 297 5.94 -16.63 0.08
CA VAL A 297 6.74 -17.60 -0.69
C VAL A 297 5.87 -18.76 -1.19
N LEU A 298 5.22 -19.50 -0.29
CA LEU A 298 4.39 -20.63 -0.69
C LEU A 298 3.07 -20.17 -1.32
N GLY A 299 2.54 -19.04 -0.85
CA GLY A 299 1.35 -18.43 -1.42
C GLY A 299 1.52 -18.07 -2.89
N THR A 300 2.50 -17.23 -3.23
CA THR A 300 2.71 -16.87 -4.65
C THR A 300 3.09 -18.09 -5.49
N LEU A 301 3.92 -19.00 -4.95
CA LEU A 301 4.30 -20.22 -5.67
C LEU A 301 3.08 -21.05 -6.07
N SER A 302 2.01 -21.08 -5.24
CA SER A 302 0.76 -21.79 -5.56
C SER A 302 0.00 -21.23 -6.75
N LEU A 303 0.29 -19.99 -7.17
CA LEU A 303 -0.26 -19.37 -8.38
C LEU A 303 0.67 -19.54 -9.59
N SER A 304 1.91 -19.98 -9.39
CA SER A 304 2.89 -20.02 -10.47
C SER A 304 2.49 -20.99 -11.57
N THR A 305 2.55 -20.51 -12.80
CA THR A 305 2.36 -21.33 -14.01
C THR A 305 3.70 -21.79 -14.61
N ASP A 306 4.83 -21.49 -13.96
CA ASP A 306 6.16 -21.89 -14.41
C ASP A 306 6.38 -23.39 -14.17
N SER A 307 6.43 -24.17 -15.25
CA SER A 307 6.65 -25.61 -15.22
C SER A 307 8.14 -26.00 -15.23
N SER A 308 9.06 -25.04 -15.20
CA SER A 308 10.50 -25.31 -15.14
C SER A 308 10.84 -26.14 -13.90
N PRO A 309 11.77 -27.10 -13.99
CA PRO A 309 12.12 -27.94 -12.84
C PRO A 309 12.69 -27.09 -11.69
N LEU A 310 12.41 -27.49 -10.45
CA LEU A 310 13.07 -26.93 -9.26
C LEU A 310 14.55 -27.32 -9.25
N THR A 311 15.41 -26.40 -8.81
CA THR A 311 16.79 -26.76 -8.47
C THR A 311 16.78 -27.72 -7.27
N ALA A 312 17.81 -28.56 -7.11
CA ALA A 312 17.91 -29.43 -5.93
C ALA A 312 17.82 -28.64 -4.61
N LYS A 313 18.39 -27.43 -4.60
CA LYS A 313 18.34 -26.51 -3.46
C LYS A 313 16.93 -25.96 -3.21
N GLN A 314 16.21 -25.58 -4.26
CA GLN A 314 14.81 -25.17 -4.17
C GLN A 314 13.92 -26.30 -3.63
N SER A 315 14.14 -27.54 -4.08
CA SER A 315 13.38 -28.70 -3.59
C SER A 315 13.61 -28.96 -2.09
N GLU A 316 14.86 -28.90 -1.61
CA GLU A 316 15.15 -29.04 -0.18
C GLU A 316 14.53 -27.90 0.65
N ILE A 317 14.68 -26.66 0.19
CA ILE A 317 14.06 -25.48 0.85
C ILE A 317 12.54 -25.64 0.90
N LEU A 318 11.92 -25.99 -0.23
CA LEU A 318 10.46 -26.15 -0.33
C LEU A 318 9.96 -27.23 0.63
N SER A 319 10.65 -28.37 0.71
CA SER A 319 10.29 -29.42 1.67
C SER A 319 10.37 -28.93 3.11
N ALA A 320 11.40 -28.16 3.48
CA ALA A 320 11.51 -27.58 4.81
C ALA A 320 10.43 -26.54 5.10
N LEU A 321 10.04 -25.72 4.11
CA LEU A 321 8.92 -24.78 4.22
C LEU A 321 7.60 -25.50 4.48
N GLU A 322 7.34 -26.58 3.75
CA GLU A 322 6.09 -27.35 3.86
C GLU A 322 5.97 -28.13 5.18
N ASN A 323 7.10 -28.43 5.82
CA ASN A 323 7.13 -29.10 7.11
C ASN A 323 6.95 -28.16 8.32
N ASN A 324 6.96 -26.83 8.12
CA ASN A 324 6.77 -25.85 9.20
C ASN A 324 5.28 -25.43 9.28
N PRO A 325 4.56 -25.75 10.38
CA PRO A 325 3.12 -25.49 10.49
C PRO A 325 2.73 -24.01 10.37
N ARG A 326 3.54 -23.08 10.89
CA ARG A 326 3.24 -21.63 10.83
C ARG A 326 3.38 -21.09 9.41
N ILE A 327 4.37 -21.58 8.67
CA ILE A 327 4.57 -21.27 7.25
C ILE A 327 3.36 -21.79 6.43
N ILE A 328 2.88 -23.01 6.72
CA ILE A 328 1.68 -23.54 6.08
C ILE A 328 0.45 -22.69 6.40
N GLU A 329 0.28 -22.22 7.64
CA GLU A 329 -0.84 -21.33 7.95
C GLU A 329 -0.75 -19.97 7.24
N GLY A 330 0.45 -19.43 7.05
CA GLY A 330 0.67 -18.26 6.20
C GLY A 330 0.23 -18.49 4.75
N LYS A 331 0.58 -19.65 4.16
CA LYS A 331 0.11 -20.06 2.82
C LYS A 331 -1.41 -20.16 2.76
N ASN A 332 -2.02 -20.78 3.76
CA ASN A 332 -3.47 -20.96 3.81
C ASN A 332 -4.21 -19.61 3.99
N ASP A 333 -3.60 -18.65 4.70
CA ASP A 333 -4.09 -17.27 4.78
C ASP A 333 -4.01 -16.58 3.43
N PHE A 334 -2.90 -16.75 2.69
CA PHE A 334 -2.77 -16.24 1.33
C PHE A 334 -3.88 -16.79 0.42
N THR A 335 -4.09 -18.11 0.39
CA THR A 335 -5.10 -18.73 -0.48
C THR A 335 -6.50 -18.18 -0.17
N ALA A 336 -6.85 -18.06 1.11
CA ALA A 336 -8.14 -17.50 1.53
C ALA A 336 -8.28 -16.02 1.15
N MET A 337 -7.26 -15.20 1.43
CA MET A 337 -7.29 -13.76 1.13
C MET A 337 -7.31 -13.50 -0.38
N PHE A 338 -6.52 -14.24 -1.17
CA PHE A 338 -6.49 -14.12 -2.62
C PHE A 338 -7.84 -14.49 -3.23
N SER A 339 -8.44 -15.61 -2.79
CA SER A 339 -9.77 -16.03 -3.23
C SER A 339 -10.85 -15.03 -2.84
N ALA A 340 -10.78 -14.43 -1.64
CA ALA A 340 -11.76 -13.45 -1.19
C ALA A 340 -11.76 -12.16 -2.04
N HIS A 341 -10.60 -11.73 -2.55
CA HIS A 341 -10.48 -10.50 -3.35
C HIS A 341 -10.61 -10.74 -4.85
N PHE A 342 -10.06 -11.86 -5.34
CA PHE A 342 -9.91 -12.13 -6.76
C PHE A 342 -10.67 -13.38 -7.23
N GLY A 343 -11.49 -13.98 -6.38
CA GLY A 343 -12.40 -15.06 -6.77
C GLY A 343 -13.31 -14.62 -7.91
N GLY A 344 -13.26 -15.35 -9.03
CA GLY A 344 -14.00 -15.00 -10.25
C GLY A 344 -13.43 -13.79 -11.01
N CYS A 345 -12.25 -13.28 -10.67
CA CYS A 345 -11.53 -12.30 -11.48
C CYS A 345 -10.89 -12.99 -12.68
N GLU A 346 -11.22 -12.54 -13.89
CA GLU A 346 -10.50 -12.89 -15.11
C GLU A 346 -9.24 -12.01 -15.17
N PHE A 347 -8.10 -12.55 -14.74
CA PHE A 347 -6.83 -11.88 -14.96
C PHE A 347 -6.52 -11.83 -16.47
N PRO A 348 -5.99 -10.71 -16.98
CA PRO A 348 -5.77 -10.50 -18.41
C PRO A 348 -4.64 -11.35 -19.00
N ALA A 349 -3.82 -11.99 -18.17
CA ALA A 349 -2.52 -12.52 -18.54
C ALA A 349 -2.09 -13.69 -17.63
N LYS A 350 -0.93 -14.31 -17.91
CA LYS A 350 -0.40 -15.44 -17.11
C LYS A 350 0.08 -14.97 -15.73
N ALA A 351 0.32 -15.91 -14.81
CA ALA A 351 0.84 -15.63 -13.47
C ALA A 351 2.38 -15.54 -13.45
N GLU A 352 2.98 -14.73 -14.31
CA GLU A 352 4.45 -14.65 -14.39
C GLU A 352 5.06 -14.06 -13.11
N GLY A 353 6.29 -14.48 -12.82
CA GLY A 353 7.05 -13.99 -11.66
C GLY A 353 6.61 -14.53 -10.30
N CYS A 354 5.52 -15.30 -10.21
CA CYS A 354 5.04 -15.85 -8.95
C CYS A 354 6.00 -16.85 -8.25
N ARG A 355 7.05 -17.29 -8.96
CA ARG A 355 8.17 -18.10 -8.42
C ARG A 355 9.34 -17.26 -7.89
N LEU A 356 9.42 -15.96 -8.23
CA LEU A 356 10.52 -15.07 -7.82
C LEU A 356 10.72 -15.02 -6.30
N PRO A 357 9.68 -15.07 -5.44
CA PRO A 357 9.90 -15.18 -3.99
C PRO A 357 10.64 -16.46 -3.56
N LEU A 358 10.42 -17.60 -4.21
CA LEU A 358 11.19 -18.82 -3.94
C LEU A 358 12.64 -18.69 -4.41
N GLU A 359 12.85 -18.10 -5.60
CA GLU A 359 14.20 -17.79 -6.09
C GLU A 359 14.94 -16.80 -5.19
N PHE A 360 14.22 -15.82 -4.62
CA PHE A 360 14.76 -14.90 -3.64
C PHE A 360 15.22 -15.65 -2.40
N ILE A 361 14.40 -16.57 -1.86
CA ILE A 361 14.80 -17.36 -0.69
C ILE A 361 16.07 -18.17 -0.99
N GLU A 362 16.11 -18.84 -2.13
CA GLU A 362 17.30 -19.61 -2.54
C GLU A 362 18.57 -18.75 -2.53
N ASN A 363 18.51 -17.54 -3.08
CA ASN A 363 19.71 -16.76 -3.40
C ASN A 363 20.05 -15.64 -2.41
N CYS A 364 19.05 -15.11 -1.69
CA CYS A 364 19.15 -13.85 -0.95
C CYS A 364 18.61 -13.93 0.50
N CYS A 365 17.98 -15.04 0.89
CA CYS A 365 17.30 -15.18 2.20
C CYS A 365 18.20 -14.76 3.36
N ALA A 366 17.70 -13.90 4.25
CA ALA A 366 18.45 -13.42 5.41
C ALA A 366 18.64 -14.50 6.49
N SER A 367 19.59 -14.30 7.41
CA SER A 367 19.97 -15.34 8.37
C SER A 367 18.88 -15.71 9.36
N SER A 368 18.07 -14.75 9.82
CA SER A 368 16.96 -15.05 10.75
C SER A 368 15.91 -15.92 10.07
N ASP A 369 15.62 -15.64 8.81
CA ASP A 369 14.54 -16.32 8.08
C ASP A 369 14.95 -17.75 7.70
N ARG A 370 16.23 -17.97 7.38
CA ARG A 370 16.77 -19.33 7.20
C ARG A 370 16.67 -20.15 8.50
N ALA A 371 16.79 -19.52 9.66
CA ALA A 371 16.76 -20.24 10.94
C ALA A 371 15.42 -20.95 11.17
N PHE A 372 14.31 -20.46 10.60
CA PHE A 372 13.00 -21.14 10.65
C PHE A 372 12.98 -22.53 10.00
N LEU A 373 13.99 -22.83 9.18
CA LEU A 373 14.07 -24.07 8.39
C LEU A 373 15.18 -25.00 8.90
N SER A 374 15.85 -24.68 10.01
CA SER A 374 16.96 -25.49 10.54
C SER A 374 16.53 -26.92 10.85
N ASP A 375 15.32 -27.11 11.38
CA ASP A 375 14.84 -28.41 11.83
C ASP A 375 14.50 -29.35 10.66
N GLY A 376 14.21 -28.76 9.49
CA GLY A 376 13.88 -29.49 8.26
C GLY A 376 15.07 -29.71 7.32
N LEU A 377 16.26 -29.21 7.65
CA LEU A 377 17.42 -29.20 6.77
C LEU A 377 18.67 -29.74 7.46
N SER A 378 19.55 -30.41 6.72
CA SER A 378 20.82 -30.85 7.30
C SER A 378 21.74 -29.67 7.63
N ASP A 379 22.53 -29.78 8.71
CA ASP A 379 23.58 -28.79 9.05
C ASP A 379 24.52 -28.51 7.88
N SER A 380 24.84 -29.54 7.10
CA SER A 380 25.70 -29.44 5.92
C SER A 380 25.07 -28.58 4.84
N PHE A 381 23.76 -28.73 4.62
CA PHE A 381 22.98 -27.93 3.69
C PHE A 381 22.90 -26.49 4.17
N MET A 382 22.53 -26.27 5.43
CA MET A 382 22.43 -24.93 6.03
C MET A 382 23.73 -24.13 5.93
N LYS A 383 24.88 -24.77 6.22
CA LYS A 383 26.21 -24.15 6.06
C LYS A 383 26.53 -23.80 4.61
N LYS A 384 26.20 -24.69 3.66
CA LYS A 384 26.41 -24.43 2.22
C LYS A 384 25.48 -23.31 1.73
N TRP A 385 24.22 -23.33 2.13
CA TRP A 385 23.24 -22.31 1.77
C TRP A 385 23.68 -20.94 2.27
N ALA A 386 24.03 -20.81 3.54
CA ALA A 386 24.49 -19.55 4.13
C ALA A 386 25.71 -18.94 3.39
N LYS A 387 26.65 -19.78 2.93
CA LYS A 387 27.82 -19.34 2.13
C LYS A 387 27.47 -18.91 0.70
N SER A 388 26.34 -19.36 0.18
CA SER A 388 25.89 -19.06 -1.20
C SER A 388 24.99 -17.84 -1.31
N VAL A 389 24.51 -17.30 -0.18
CA VAL A 389 23.61 -16.14 -0.17
C VAL A 389 24.34 -14.89 -0.64
N LYS A 390 23.67 -14.10 -1.49
CA LYS A 390 24.15 -12.84 -2.05
C LYS A 390 23.24 -11.70 -1.64
N GLU A 391 23.78 -10.49 -1.63
CA GLU A 391 22.94 -9.30 -1.53
C GLU A 391 22.25 -9.06 -2.88
N PRO A 392 20.91 -8.92 -2.91
CA PRO A 392 20.21 -8.62 -4.15
C PRO A 392 20.58 -7.22 -4.66
N GLU A 393 20.70 -7.07 -5.97
CA GLU A 393 20.67 -5.75 -6.59
C GLU A 393 19.26 -5.19 -6.41
N ILE A 394 19.14 -4.06 -5.71
CA ILE A 394 17.87 -3.38 -5.52
C ILE A 394 18.00 -2.03 -6.20
N VAL A 395 17.26 -1.83 -7.28
CA VAL A 395 17.12 -0.52 -7.93
C VAL A 395 16.36 0.40 -6.97
N ARG A 396 17.09 1.03 -6.03
CA ARG A 396 16.51 2.12 -5.24
C ARG A 396 16.27 3.28 -6.19
N TYR A 397 15.01 3.56 -6.52
CA TYR A 397 14.64 4.84 -7.10
C TYR A 397 15.20 5.95 -6.20
N LYS A 398 16.25 6.62 -6.67
CA LYS A 398 16.80 7.81 -6.02
C LYS A 398 16.08 9.01 -6.59
N PRO A 399 15.18 9.68 -5.85
CA PRO A 399 14.69 10.97 -6.29
C PRO A 399 15.89 11.91 -6.50
N GLN A 400 15.84 12.68 -7.59
CA GLN A 400 16.90 13.59 -7.98
C GLN A 400 17.08 14.64 -6.87
N LYS A 401 18.24 14.64 -6.22
CA LYS A 401 18.55 15.56 -5.10
C LYS A 401 18.69 16.99 -5.63
N ASP A 402 17.74 17.87 -5.36
CA ASP A 402 17.93 19.30 -5.55
C ASP A 402 18.69 19.90 -4.36
N LYS A 403 20.03 19.92 -4.47
CA LYS A 403 20.94 20.45 -3.44
C LYS A 403 20.81 21.97 -3.23
N ASN A 404 20.01 22.68 -4.02
CA ASN A 404 19.96 24.15 -4.01
C ASN A 404 18.68 24.76 -3.41
N GLY A 405 17.72 23.94 -2.96
CA GLY A 405 16.46 24.40 -2.41
C GLY A 405 16.56 25.12 -1.05
N ARG A 406 15.71 26.15 -0.82
CA ARG A 406 15.62 26.90 0.45
C ARG A 406 15.41 26.02 1.69
N LEU A 407 14.66 24.91 1.56
CA LEU A 407 14.44 23.94 2.64
C LEU A 407 15.70 23.11 2.96
N SER A 408 16.49 22.74 1.94
CA SER A 408 17.79 22.07 2.15
C SER A 408 18.73 22.97 2.96
N LYS A 409 18.79 24.26 2.62
CA LYS A 409 19.64 25.24 3.33
C LYS A 409 19.19 25.49 4.78
N LEU A 410 17.88 25.38 5.07
CA LEU A 410 17.35 25.49 6.43
C LEU A 410 17.66 24.22 7.24
N ALA A 411 17.55 23.05 6.64
CA ALA A 411 17.89 21.78 7.27
C ALA A 411 19.38 21.64 7.57
N ASP A 412 20.26 22.12 6.69
CA ASP A 412 21.71 22.15 6.92
C ASP A 412 22.11 23.05 8.12
N LYS A 413 21.27 24.04 8.45
CA LYS A 413 21.47 24.94 9.59
C LYS A 413 20.96 24.35 10.91
N MET A 414 19.93 23.50 10.85
CA MET A 414 19.28 22.91 12.04
C MET A 414 19.85 21.54 12.42
N PHE A 415 20.36 20.79 11.44
CA PHE A 415 20.90 19.44 11.63
C PHE A 415 22.20 19.29 10.83
N PRO A 416 23.36 19.11 11.47
CA PRO A 416 24.63 19.01 10.75
C PRO A 416 24.64 17.84 9.73
N PRO A 417 25.28 18.03 8.56
CA PRO A 417 25.44 16.97 7.56
C PRO A 417 26.08 15.70 8.16
N GLY A 418 25.47 14.54 7.92
CA GLY A 418 25.95 13.24 8.41
C GLY A 418 25.34 12.76 9.72
N SER A 419 24.46 13.54 10.36
CA SER A 419 23.66 13.07 11.50
C SER A 419 22.48 12.20 11.05
N GLN A 420 22.07 11.21 11.87
CA GLN A 420 20.91 10.37 11.58
C GLN A 420 19.63 11.19 11.37
N VAL A 421 19.46 12.27 12.14
CA VAL A 421 18.33 13.20 12.00
C VAL A 421 18.37 13.92 10.66
N ARG A 422 19.55 14.30 10.16
CA ARG A 422 19.70 14.92 8.83
C ARG A 422 19.31 13.96 7.71
N THR A 423 19.67 12.67 7.81
CA THR A 423 19.28 11.64 6.83
C THR A 423 17.77 11.47 6.76
N ILE A 424 17.11 11.47 7.92
CA ILE A 424 15.65 11.41 8.02
C ILE A 424 15.00 12.66 7.42
N VAL A 425 15.54 13.85 7.71
CA VAL A 425 15.04 15.12 7.15
C VAL A 425 15.25 15.21 5.64
N ASP A 426 16.38 14.73 5.11
CA ASP A 426 16.61 14.65 3.66
C ASP A 426 15.61 13.73 2.96
N ASP A 427 15.33 12.57 3.57
CA ASP A 427 14.32 11.64 3.06
C ASP A 427 12.92 12.27 3.10
N ILE A 428 12.59 13.02 4.14
CA ILE A 428 11.30 13.75 4.27
C ILE A 428 11.21 14.89 3.24
N LEU A 429 12.26 15.69 3.08
CA LEU A 429 12.30 16.80 2.13
C LEU A 429 12.24 16.34 0.67
N SER A 430 12.77 15.14 0.39
CA SER A 430 12.64 14.51 -0.93
C SER A 430 11.22 13.98 -1.21
N LYS A 431 10.44 13.69 -0.16
CA LYS A 431 9.05 13.24 -0.26
C LYS A 431 8.04 14.39 -0.32
N GLY A 432 8.35 15.53 0.29
CA GLY A 432 7.46 16.71 0.38
C GLY A 432 7.36 17.59 -0.88
N ARG A 433 7.94 17.19 -2.01
CA ARG A 433 7.85 17.90 -3.29
C ARG A 433 7.63 16.93 -4.44
N LYS A 434 6.36 16.56 -4.64
CA LYS A 434 5.81 16.07 -5.90
C LYS A 434 4.73 17.04 -6.37
#